data_AF-A0A8B9X2T5-F1
#
_entry.id   AF-A0A8B9X2T5-F1
#
_cell.length_a   1.000
_cell.length_b   1.000
_cell.length_c   1.000
_cell.angle_alpha   90.00
_cell.angle_beta   90.00
_cell.angle_gamma   90.00
#
_symmetry.space_group_name_H-M   'P 1'
#
loop_
_entity.id
_entity.type
_entity.pdbx_description
1 polymer ?
#
loop_
_entity_poly.entity_id
_entity_poly.type
_entity_poly.pdbx_seq_one_letter_code
_entity_poly.pdbx_strand_id
1 'polypeptide(L)'
;MARERLPGRGCCALRRCLLAAALLLGLRLCAELQRAGPQPPALSPPPGQAPRPPGSHLQPAPGQLRGASRRQVTYVRSGRRAPAGGSRSGTPEPGCCALRGRPRLKGPRWQIDLQPWAGPARSLDEEALRFLRYISTIQIECDHMSTDSLATDSSPTKKPWPVCLDDRFGLVHQIRNKQCRLYSLGLGSDDTHFEVGMASNGCEVHRFDPSVKSAHVLESERLWFHRLSIDWRDPHPAVAAQKPYGNTRKLGAILNEFGHHKIDVLKADLESAEWKVLENLILEDVLEQIGQLIFEIHLHWPGFEVSGSDSSVVRFWYSLLKELELQDFRLFHSYKDLSKPQLFLKKDIFNASSCYTLGWVNTRWK
;
A
#
# COMPACT_ATOMS: atom_id res chain seq x y z
N MET A 1 25.04 17.82 69.07
CA MET A 1 25.46 18.92 68.19
C MET A 1 24.52 18.97 67.01
N ALA A 2 23.77 20.08 66.92
CA ALA A 2 22.77 20.34 65.89
C ALA A 2 23.45 20.69 64.56
N ARG A 3 22.82 20.35 63.42
CA ARG A 3 23.19 20.88 62.11
C ARG A 3 21.95 21.45 61.45
N GLU A 4 22.01 22.76 61.23
CA GLU A 4 20.95 23.66 60.80
C GLU A 4 20.46 23.38 59.36
N ARG A 5 19.18 23.69 59.12
CA ARG A 5 18.58 23.81 57.78
C ARG A 5 18.85 25.20 57.21
N LEU A 6 19.19 25.30 55.93
CA LEU A 6 19.23 26.55 55.14
C LEU A 6 18.18 26.52 54.01
N PRO A 7 17.59 27.67 53.63
CA PRO A 7 16.36 27.75 52.84
C PRO A 7 16.60 27.75 51.32
N GLY A 8 15.77 27.01 50.58
CA GLY A 8 15.74 27.02 49.12
C GLY A 8 15.06 28.27 48.56
N ARG A 9 15.86 29.19 48.01
CA ARG A 9 15.37 30.36 47.24
C ARG A 9 16.26 30.51 45.99
N GLY A 10 15.87 29.89 44.87
CA GLY A 10 16.66 29.96 43.63
C GLY A 10 15.97 29.56 42.32
N CYS A 11 14.89 28.79 42.34
CA CYS A 11 14.27 28.29 41.08
C CYS A 11 13.24 29.22 40.43
N CYS A 12 12.67 30.20 41.14
CA CYS A 12 11.59 31.03 40.59
C CYS A 12 12.08 32.19 39.70
N ALA A 13 13.29 32.72 39.94
CA ALA A 13 13.82 33.85 39.18
C ALA A 13 14.28 33.42 37.77
N LEU A 14 15.01 32.31 37.68
CA LEU A 14 15.45 31.73 36.40
C LEU A 14 14.28 31.37 35.48
N ARG A 15 13.20 30.82 36.03
CA ARG A 15 12.01 30.45 35.24
C ARG A 15 11.27 31.68 34.70
N ARG A 16 11.24 32.79 35.46
CA ARG A 16 10.67 34.07 35.03
C ARG A 16 11.54 34.75 33.97
N CYS A 17 12.87 34.69 34.09
CA CYS A 17 13.78 35.23 33.07
C CYS A 17 13.69 34.47 31.73
N LEU A 18 13.56 33.14 31.76
CA LEU A 18 13.40 32.33 30.55
C LEU A 18 12.06 32.59 29.85
N LEU A 19 10.98 32.76 30.61
CA LEU A 19 9.67 33.13 30.06
C LEU A 19 9.68 34.53 29.44
N ALA A 20 10.36 35.51 30.07
CA ALA A 20 10.51 36.85 29.52
C ALA A 20 11.34 36.86 28.23
N ALA A 21 12.41 36.07 28.16
CA ALA A 21 13.22 35.93 26.95
C ALA A 21 12.45 35.27 25.80
N ALA A 22 11.65 34.24 26.08
CA ALA A 22 10.80 33.59 25.08
C ALA A 22 9.71 34.53 24.54
N LEU A 23 9.12 35.37 25.40
CA LEU A 23 8.13 36.38 25.00
C LEU A 23 8.74 37.46 24.09
N LEU A 24 9.95 37.93 24.42
CA LEU A 24 10.67 38.92 23.61
C LEU A 24 11.07 38.37 22.23
N LEU A 25 11.48 37.09 22.16
CA LEU A 25 11.77 36.41 20.91
C LEU A 25 10.50 36.23 20.06
N GLY A 26 9.39 35.83 20.68
CA GLY A 26 8.08 35.71 20.01
C GLY A 26 7.59 37.04 19.43
N LEU A 27 7.72 38.14 20.19
CA LEU A 27 7.33 39.47 19.72
C LEU A 27 8.21 39.97 18.57
N ARG A 28 9.52 39.66 18.57
CA ARG A 28 10.40 39.97 17.43
C ARG A 28 10.04 39.16 16.18
N LEU A 29 9.73 37.87 16.32
CA LEU A 29 9.30 37.02 15.21
C LEU A 29 7.97 37.48 14.59
N CYS A 30 7.01 37.91 15.42
CA CYS A 30 5.76 38.47 14.93
C CYS A 30 5.97 39.80 14.18
N ALA A 31 6.88 40.65 14.64
CA ALA A 31 7.20 41.91 13.95
C ALA A 31 7.93 41.70 12.61
N GLU A 32 8.79 40.68 12.50
CA GLU A 32 9.45 40.28 11.25
C GLU A 32 8.45 39.68 10.25
N LEU A 33 7.51 38.84 10.71
CA LEU A 33 6.48 38.25 9.86
C LEU A 33 5.47 39.29 9.34
N GLN A 34 5.18 40.33 10.12
CA GLN A 34 4.34 41.46 9.67
C GLN A 34 5.04 42.36 8.65
N ARG A 35 6.39 42.40 8.62
CA ARG A 35 7.16 43.09 7.57
C ARG A 35 7.22 42.30 6.25
N ALA A 36 6.96 41.00 6.29
CA ALA A 36 6.97 40.11 5.13
C ALA A 36 5.55 39.80 4.58
N GLY A 37 4.66 40.78 4.58
CA GLY A 37 3.37 40.68 3.91
C GLY A 37 3.51 40.63 2.38
N PRO A 38 2.61 39.94 1.65
CA PRO A 38 2.70 39.77 0.20
C PRO A 38 2.48 41.11 -0.54
N GLN A 39 3.40 41.46 -1.43
CA GLN A 39 3.19 42.57 -2.37
C GLN A 39 2.16 42.21 -3.45
N PRO A 40 1.32 43.16 -3.89
CA PRO A 40 0.46 42.96 -5.06
C PRO A 40 1.29 42.87 -6.35
N PRO A 41 0.82 42.13 -7.38
CA PRO A 41 1.59 41.89 -8.59
C PRO A 41 1.80 43.18 -9.40
N ALA A 42 3.05 43.44 -9.76
CA ALA A 42 3.42 44.52 -10.68
C ALA A 42 2.94 44.21 -12.10
N LEU A 43 2.28 45.18 -12.73
CA LEU A 43 1.90 45.17 -14.15
C LEU A 43 3.14 45.03 -15.04
N SER A 44 3.10 44.07 -15.97
CA SER A 44 4.15 43.86 -16.98
C SER A 44 3.99 44.85 -18.15
N PRO A 45 5.06 45.50 -18.64
CA PRO A 45 5.04 46.27 -19.88
C PRO A 45 5.15 45.34 -21.12
N PRO A 46 4.72 45.80 -22.32
CA PRO A 46 4.66 44.96 -23.51
C PRO A 46 6.06 44.68 -24.10
N PRO A 47 6.26 43.54 -24.81
CA PRO A 47 7.56 43.21 -25.37
C PRO A 47 7.86 44.05 -26.62
N GLY A 48 8.82 44.97 -26.45
CA GLY A 48 9.59 45.60 -27.53
C GLY A 48 10.72 44.69 -28.03
N GLN A 49 11.14 44.96 -29.26
CA GLN A 49 11.99 44.15 -30.13
C GLN A 49 13.37 43.79 -29.53
N ALA A 50 13.77 42.52 -29.65
CA ALA A 50 15.13 42.06 -29.38
C ALA A 50 16.01 42.20 -30.65
N PRO A 51 17.28 42.65 -30.54
CA PRO A 51 18.22 42.61 -31.66
C PRO A 51 18.77 41.21 -31.91
N ARG A 52 18.97 40.87 -33.19
CA ARG A 52 19.58 39.62 -33.68
C ARG A 52 21.05 39.47 -33.24
N PRO A 53 21.53 38.26 -32.93
CA PRO A 53 22.94 37.90 -33.03
C PRO A 53 23.28 37.35 -34.44
N PRO A 54 24.52 37.55 -34.94
CA PRO A 54 24.95 37.09 -36.26
C PRO A 54 25.30 35.59 -36.29
N GLY A 55 25.29 35.04 -37.51
CA GLY A 55 25.25 33.61 -37.81
C GLY A 55 26.55 32.80 -37.71
N SER A 56 26.30 31.50 -37.88
CA SER A 56 27.11 30.27 -37.91
C SER A 56 28.51 30.30 -38.54
N HIS A 57 29.43 29.56 -37.91
CA HIS A 57 30.49 28.80 -38.59
C HIS A 57 30.60 27.37 -38.01
N LEU A 58 30.77 26.39 -38.91
CA LEU A 58 30.83 24.95 -38.65
C LEU A 58 32.28 24.43 -38.59
N GLN A 59 32.55 23.55 -37.59
CA GLN A 59 33.49 22.39 -37.53
C GLN A 59 35.02 22.66 -37.49
N PRO A 60 35.88 21.74 -36.95
CA PRO A 60 35.67 20.30 -36.67
C PRO A 60 36.11 19.78 -35.26
N ALA A 61 35.83 18.50 -34.97
CA ALA A 61 36.30 17.75 -33.79
C ALA A 61 37.82 17.44 -33.83
N PRO A 62 38.51 17.27 -32.67
CA PRO A 62 38.83 15.90 -32.20
C PRO A 62 39.05 15.73 -30.67
N GLY A 63 39.04 14.47 -30.20
CA GLY A 63 39.88 14.05 -29.05
C GLY A 63 39.19 13.24 -27.94
N GLN A 64 39.38 11.92 -27.95
CA GLN A 64 39.07 10.99 -26.84
C GLN A 64 39.87 11.31 -25.57
N LEU A 65 39.23 11.23 -24.40
CA LEU A 65 39.90 10.96 -23.12
C LEU A 65 39.25 9.77 -22.42
N ARG A 66 40.07 8.74 -22.19
CA ARG A 66 39.78 7.52 -21.44
C ARG A 66 39.73 7.80 -19.93
N GLY A 67 38.79 7.13 -19.26
CA GLY A 67 39.11 6.38 -18.03
C GLY A 67 38.56 6.89 -16.70
N ALA A 68 37.50 6.23 -16.21
CA ALA A 68 37.42 5.78 -14.82
C ALA A 68 36.36 4.67 -14.71
N SER A 69 36.85 3.44 -14.49
CA SER A 69 36.11 2.20 -14.37
C SER A 69 35.22 2.16 -13.11
N ARG A 70 33.91 1.95 -13.27
CA ARG A 70 33.01 1.61 -12.16
C ARG A 70 33.18 0.12 -11.83
N ARG A 71 33.76 -0.15 -10.65
CA ARG A 71 33.86 -1.49 -10.07
C ARG A 71 32.46 -2.07 -9.81
N GLN A 72 32.10 -3.10 -10.58
CA GLN A 72 30.98 -3.98 -10.29
C GLN A 72 31.49 -5.09 -9.36
N VAL A 73 30.99 -5.12 -8.12
CA VAL A 73 31.35 -6.16 -7.14
C VAL A 73 30.29 -7.25 -7.22
N THR A 74 30.66 -8.37 -7.86
CA THR A 74 29.86 -9.59 -7.92
C THR A 74 30.25 -10.48 -6.75
N TYR A 75 29.35 -10.72 -5.80
CA TYR A 75 29.57 -11.71 -4.74
C TYR A 75 29.23 -13.12 -5.26
N VAL A 76 30.28 -13.93 -5.47
CA VAL A 76 30.17 -15.37 -5.68
C VAL A 76 30.14 -16.03 -4.31
N ARG A 77 29.02 -16.68 -3.95
CA ARG A 77 28.92 -17.48 -2.72
C ARG A 77 29.59 -18.84 -2.97
N SER A 78 30.62 -19.16 -2.18
CA SER A 78 31.37 -20.41 -2.30
C SER A 78 30.51 -21.61 -1.90
N GLY A 79 30.35 -22.57 -2.82
CA GLY A 79 29.81 -23.88 -2.54
C GLY A 79 30.84 -24.74 -1.82
N ARG A 80 30.44 -25.36 -0.71
CA ARG A 80 31.26 -26.34 0.03
C ARG A 80 31.55 -27.56 -0.86
N ARG A 81 32.84 -27.97 -0.87
CA ARG A 81 33.33 -29.23 -1.44
C ARG A 81 32.70 -30.44 -0.73
N ALA A 82 32.26 -31.42 -1.51
CA ALA A 82 32.14 -32.81 -1.08
C ALA A 82 33.34 -33.61 -1.66
N PRO A 83 33.85 -34.65 -0.98
CA PRO A 83 35.06 -35.35 -1.41
C PRO A 83 34.78 -36.38 -2.51
N ALA A 84 35.84 -36.64 -3.29
CA ALA A 84 35.89 -37.60 -4.39
C ALA A 84 35.83 -39.06 -3.93
N GLY A 85 35.19 -39.91 -4.74
CA GLY A 85 35.28 -41.36 -4.61
C GLY A 85 34.90 -42.08 -5.91
N GLY A 86 35.87 -42.76 -6.51
CA GLY A 86 35.71 -44.10 -7.11
C GLY A 86 35.01 -44.23 -8.47
N SER A 87 35.82 -44.46 -9.50
CA SER A 87 35.44 -44.99 -10.82
C SER A 87 34.83 -46.41 -10.73
N ARG A 88 33.74 -46.67 -11.47
CA ARG A 88 33.55 -47.93 -12.22
C ARG A 88 32.39 -47.88 -13.23
N SER A 89 32.66 -48.47 -14.39
CA SER A 89 31.85 -48.65 -15.59
C SER A 89 30.69 -49.63 -15.44
N GLY A 90 29.56 -49.36 -16.11
CA GLY A 90 28.53 -50.36 -16.43
C GLY A 90 27.16 -49.76 -16.77
N THR A 91 26.67 -50.00 -17.99
CA THR A 91 25.28 -49.85 -18.45
C THR A 91 24.81 -51.20 -19.03
N PRO A 92 23.51 -51.45 -19.32
CA PRO A 92 22.24 -50.79 -18.91
C PRO A 92 21.14 -51.82 -18.45
N GLU A 93 19.88 -51.37 -18.32
CA GLU A 93 18.57 -52.09 -18.34
C GLU A 93 17.72 -52.07 -17.03
N PRO A 94 16.37 -52.03 -17.10
CA PRO A 94 15.60 -50.79 -17.29
C PRO A 94 14.59 -50.53 -16.14
N GLY A 95 14.55 -49.29 -15.67
CA GLY A 95 13.69 -48.85 -14.56
C GLY A 95 12.30 -48.41 -15.01
N CYS A 96 11.30 -49.00 -14.36
CA CYS A 96 9.86 -48.79 -14.42
C CYS A 96 9.35 -47.36 -14.66
N CYS A 97 8.32 -47.27 -15.51
CA CYS A 97 7.19 -46.33 -15.54
C CYS A 97 7.42 -44.90 -15.02
N ALA A 98 7.44 -43.96 -15.96
CA ALA A 98 7.40 -42.52 -15.71
C ALA A 98 6.16 -42.12 -14.88
N LEU A 99 6.39 -41.75 -13.62
CA LEU A 99 5.42 -41.03 -12.81
C LEU A 99 5.27 -39.60 -13.35
N ARG A 100 4.00 -39.27 -13.58
CA ARG A 100 3.45 -37.99 -14.02
C ARG A 100 4.22 -36.79 -13.47
N GLY A 101 4.45 -35.82 -14.35
CA GLY A 101 5.15 -34.58 -14.07
C GLY A 101 4.67 -33.92 -12.78
N ARG A 102 5.59 -33.78 -11.83
CA ARG A 102 5.44 -32.82 -10.73
C ARG A 102 5.18 -31.44 -11.35
N PRO A 103 4.22 -30.65 -10.82
CA PRO A 103 4.13 -29.24 -11.18
C PRO A 103 5.52 -28.63 -10.99
N ARG A 104 6.06 -28.01 -12.05
CA ARG A 104 7.28 -27.22 -11.92
C ARG A 104 6.97 -26.16 -10.87
N LEU A 105 7.58 -26.27 -9.68
CA LEU A 105 7.71 -25.17 -8.74
C LEU A 105 8.30 -24.01 -9.53
N LYS A 106 7.45 -23.06 -9.92
CA LYS A 106 7.90 -21.82 -10.54
C LYS A 106 8.78 -21.15 -9.49
N GLY A 107 10.01 -20.79 -9.88
CA GLY A 107 10.88 -20.01 -8.99
C GLY A 107 10.18 -18.72 -8.56
N PRO A 108 10.60 -18.11 -7.44
CA PRO A 108 9.95 -16.91 -6.92
C PRO A 108 9.88 -15.83 -8.02
N ARG A 109 8.68 -15.31 -8.25
CA ARG A 109 8.44 -14.21 -9.19
C ARG A 109 8.85 -12.92 -8.48
N TRP A 110 9.76 -12.16 -9.06
CA TRP A 110 10.32 -10.95 -8.44
C TRP A 110 9.67 -9.65 -8.94
N GLN A 111 8.80 -9.74 -9.95
CA GLN A 111 8.14 -8.58 -10.57
C GLN A 111 6.81 -8.96 -11.22
N ILE A 112 5.92 -7.99 -11.34
CA ILE A 112 4.67 -8.13 -12.09
C ILE A 112 4.95 -8.02 -13.59
N ASP A 113 4.36 -8.92 -14.36
CA ASP A 113 4.39 -8.86 -15.82
C ASP A 113 3.33 -7.86 -16.28
N LEU A 114 3.79 -6.70 -16.74
CA LEU A 114 2.89 -5.63 -17.14
C LEU A 114 2.07 -6.05 -18.37
N GLN A 115 0.76 -5.83 -18.29
CA GLN A 115 -0.16 -5.96 -19.43
C GLN A 115 0.35 -5.14 -20.62
N PRO A 116 0.06 -5.50 -21.88
CA PRO A 116 0.39 -4.67 -23.02
C PRO A 116 -0.16 -3.23 -22.87
N TRP A 117 0.46 -2.28 -23.56
CA TRP A 117 -0.07 -0.92 -23.66
C TRP A 117 -1.50 -0.94 -24.21
N ALA A 118 -2.36 -0.07 -23.71
CA ALA A 118 -3.77 0.02 -24.09
C ALA A 118 -3.94 0.34 -25.59
N GLY A 119 -3.01 1.10 -26.17
CA GLY A 119 -2.99 1.43 -27.58
C GLY A 119 -1.59 1.80 -28.08
N PRO A 120 -1.45 2.02 -29.40
CA PRO A 120 -0.16 2.28 -30.04
C PRO A 120 0.46 3.62 -29.60
N ALA A 121 -0.36 4.59 -29.20
CA ALA A 121 0.10 5.90 -28.75
C ALA A 121 0.72 5.86 -27.33
N ARG A 122 0.47 4.79 -26.55
CA ARG A 122 0.94 4.63 -25.16
C ARG A 122 0.57 5.84 -24.28
N SER A 123 -0.59 6.41 -24.59
CA SER A 123 -1.05 7.68 -24.03
C SER A 123 -1.68 7.48 -22.65
N LEU A 124 -1.76 8.57 -21.88
CA LEU A 124 -2.48 8.56 -20.61
C LEU A 124 -3.97 8.30 -20.84
N ASP A 125 -4.56 8.90 -21.88
CA ASP A 125 -5.99 8.78 -22.17
C ASP A 125 -6.40 7.32 -22.44
N GLU A 126 -5.64 6.60 -23.27
CA GLU A 126 -5.92 5.19 -23.56
C GLU A 126 -5.80 4.30 -22.32
N GLU A 127 -4.76 4.51 -21.50
CA GLU A 127 -4.54 3.75 -20.27
C GLU A 127 -5.59 4.06 -19.21
N ALA A 128 -5.91 5.34 -19.00
CA ALA A 128 -6.90 5.81 -18.04
C ALA A 128 -8.31 5.34 -18.43
N LEU A 129 -8.72 5.45 -19.70
CA LEU A 129 -10.01 4.95 -20.15
C LEU A 129 -10.14 3.44 -19.96
N ARG A 130 -9.09 2.66 -20.29
CA ARG A 130 -9.07 1.21 -20.05
C ARG A 130 -9.21 0.87 -18.57
N PHE A 131 -8.44 1.54 -17.71
CA PHE A 131 -8.46 1.34 -16.27
C PHE A 131 -9.78 1.76 -15.63
N LEU A 132 -10.30 2.95 -15.94
CA LEU A 132 -11.56 3.46 -15.40
C LEU A 132 -12.75 2.62 -15.87
N ARG A 133 -12.72 2.13 -17.12
CA ARG A 133 -13.72 1.17 -17.60
C ARG A 133 -13.66 -0.14 -16.83
N TYR A 134 -12.46 -0.65 -16.54
CA TYR A 134 -12.29 -1.86 -15.74
C TYR A 134 -12.94 -1.71 -14.37
N ILE A 135 -12.55 -0.68 -13.61
CA ILE A 135 -13.03 -0.54 -12.23
C ILE A 135 -14.50 -0.15 -12.15
N SER A 136 -15.11 0.35 -13.24
CA SER A 136 -16.54 0.66 -13.30
C SER A 136 -17.40 -0.48 -13.88
N THR A 137 -16.78 -1.56 -14.39
CA THR A 137 -17.51 -2.70 -14.96
C THR A 137 -17.52 -3.86 -13.97
N ILE A 138 -18.68 -4.13 -13.38
CA ILE A 138 -18.88 -5.30 -12.52
C ILE A 138 -18.69 -6.59 -13.34
N GLN A 139 -17.90 -7.52 -12.82
CA GLN A 139 -17.52 -8.76 -13.50
C GLN A 139 -18.35 -9.96 -13.03
N ILE A 140 -18.88 -9.89 -11.80
CA ILE A 140 -19.77 -10.90 -11.24
C ILE A 140 -20.82 -10.20 -10.36
N GLU A 141 -22.08 -10.56 -10.53
CA GLU A 141 -23.15 -10.05 -9.68
C GLU A 141 -23.07 -10.73 -8.30
N CYS A 142 -23.36 -9.97 -7.25
CA CYS A 142 -23.56 -10.49 -5.91
C CYS A 142 -24.99 -10.16 -5.50
N ASP A 143 -25.84 -11.17 -5.38
CA ASP A 143 -27.28 -10.98 -5.13
C ASP A 143 -27.52 -10.53 -3.68
N HIS A 144 -26.72 -11.07 -2.76
CA HIS A 144 -26.80 -10.76 -1.33
C HIS A 144 -25.56 -10.00 -0.92
N MET A 145 -25.67 -8.68 -0.87
CA MET A 145 -24.59 -7.82 -0.35
C MET A 145 -24.96 -7.31 1.03
N SER A 146 -24.03 -7.41 1.98
CA SER A 146 -24.15 -6.66 3.23
C SER A 146 -23.32 -5.39 3.11
N THR A 147 -24.01 -4.27 2.90
CA THR A 147 -23.43 -2.92 2.93
C THR A 147 -23.51 -2.29 4.32
N ASP A 148 -24.26 -2.91 5.23
CA ASP A 148 -24.70 -2.27 6.47
C ASP A 148 -24.08 -2.91 7.71
N SER A 149 -23.36 -2.08 8.45
CA SER A 149 -23.96 -1.45 9.61
C SER A 149 -25.41 -1.85 9.93
N LEU A 150 -25.65 -2.98 10.59
CA LEU A 150 -26.96 -3.28 11.19
C LEU A 150 -27.21 -2.41 12.44
N ALA A 151 -27.18 -1.09 12.26
CA ALA A 151 -27.67 -0.11 13.21
C ALA A 151 -28.55 0.87 12.43
N THR A 152 -29.82 0.89 12.82
CA THR A 152 -30.90 1.74 12.34
C THR A 152 -30.58 3.23 12.43
N ASP A 153 -29.83 3.78 11.48
CA ASP A 153 -29.89 5.21 11.17
C ASP A 153 -29.49 5.49 9.73
N SER A 154 -30.50 5.96 8.99
CA SER A 154 -30.45 6.42 7.60
C SER A 154 -29.57 7.66 7.44
N SER A 155 -28.24 7.47 7.44
CA SER A 155 -27.28 8.51 7.08
C SER A 155 -26.68 8.20 5.70
N PRO A 156 -27.07 8.90 4.62
CA PRO A 156 -26.59 8.65 3.25
C PRO A 156 -25.13 9.06 2.99
N THR A 157 -24.33 9.30 4.04
CA THR A 157 -23.01 9.95 3.95
C THR A 157 -21.83 9.05 4.30
N LYS A 158 -22.05 7.78 4.68
CA LYS A 158 -20.95 6.88 5.06
C LYS A 158 -20.53 5.97 3.90
N LYS A 159 -19.23 5.90 3.66
CA LYS A 159 -18.57 5.05 2.66
C LYS A 159 -18.93 3.57 2.90
N PRO A 160 -19.47 2.85 1.91
CA PRO A 160 -19.86 1.45 2.09
C PRO A 160 -18.64 0.52 2.08
N TRP A 161 -18.65 -0.50 2.94
CA TRP A 161 -17.68 -1.60 2.95
C TRP A 161 -18.40 -2.92 2.63
N PRO A 162 -18.77 -3.17 1.37
CA PRO A 162 -19.65 -4.28 1.05
C PRO A 162 -18.93 -5.62 1.07
N VAL A 163 -19.54 -6.60 1.74
CA VAL A 163 -19.16 -8.01 1.64
C VAL A 163 -20.21 -8.77 0.81
N CYS A 164 -19.74 -9.69 -0.04
CA CYS A 164 -20.63 -10.57 -0.77
C CYS A 164 -21.02 -11.78 0.08
N LEU A 165 -22.32 -11.98 0.24
CA LEU A 165 -22.94 -13.00 1.08
C LEU A 165 -23.64 -14.10 0.27
N ASP A 166 -23.43 -14.17 -1.04
CA ASP A 166 -23.95 -15.31 -1.80
C ASP A 166 -23.34 -16.63 -1.27
N ASP A 167 -24.20 -17.63 -1.04
CA ASP A 167 -23.80 -18.93 -0.46
C ASP A 167 -22.65 -19.60 -1.24
N ARG A 168 -22.58 -19.38 -2.56
CA ARG A 168 -21.55 -19.93 -3.46
C ARG A 168 -20.12 -19.47 -3.16
N PHE A 169 -19.94 -18.40 -2.38
CA PHE A 169 -18.61 -17.88 -2.00
C PHE A 169 -18.23 -18.18 -0.54
N GLY A 170 -19.04 -18.96 0.18
CA GLY A 170 -18.67 -19.53 1.48
C GLY A 170 -18.74 -18.61 2.69
N LEU A 171 -18.65 -17.27 2.54
CA LEU A 171 -18.59 -16.34 3.68
C LEU A 171 -19.79 -16.48 4.62
N VAL A 172 -21.02 -16.60 4.12
CA VAL A 172 -22.22 -16.79 4.95
C VAL A 172 -22.14 -18.06 5.79
N HIS A 173 -21.60 -19.15 5.24
CA HIS A 173 -21.42 -20.38 5.99
C HIS A 173 -20.38 -20.21 7.11
N GLN A 174 -19.28 -19.50 6.84
CA GLN A 174 -18.27 -19.20 7.86
C GLN A 174 -18.81 -18.30 8.98
N ILE A 175 -19.65 -17.31 8.63
CA ILE A 175 -20.36 -16.47 9.60
C ILE A 175 -21.30 -17.31 10.48
N ARG A 176 -22.18 -18.12 9.89
CA ARG A 176 -23.13 -18.98 10.62
C ARG A 176 -22.43 -19.96 11.56
N ASN A 177 -21.28 -20.49 11.15
CA ASN A 177 -20.48 -21.43 11.95
C ASN A 177 -19.53 -20.73 12.94
N LYS A 178 -19.50 -19.39 13.00
CA LYS A 178 -18.58 -18.60 13.83
C LYS A 178 -17.10 -18.89 13.57
N GLN A 179 -16.78 -19.24 12.32
CA GLN A 179 -15.44 -19.57 11.83
C GLN A 179 -14.87 -18.51 10.86
N CYS A 180 -15.63 -17.44 10.58
CA CYS A 180 -15.14 -16.39 9.70
C CYS A 180 -14.02 -15.56 10.35
N ARG A 181 -13.03 -15.20 9.53
CA ARG A 181 -11.93 -14.32 9.92
C ARG A 181 -11.85 -13.10 9.02
N LEU A 182 -11.85 -11.92 9.63
CA LEU A 182 -11.72 -10.63 8.96
C LEU A 182 -10.40 -9.98 9.36
N TYR A 183 -9.63 -9.53 8.37
CA TYR A 183 -8.50 -8.63 8.58
C TYR A 183 -8.88 -7.23 8.07
N SER A 184 -8.73 -6.22 8.91
CA SER A 184 -8.95 -4.82 8.54
C SER A 184 -7.66 -4.03 8.71
N LEU A 185 -7.15 -3.51 7.60
CA LEU A 185 -5.91 -2.76 7.52
C LEU A 185 -6.24 -1.28 7.38
N GLY A 186 -5.83 -0.45 8.35
CA GLY A 186 -6.14 0.97 8.37
C GLY A 186 -5.09 1.82 9.07
N LEU A 187 -5.09 3.12 8.78
CA LEU A 187 -4.15 4.10 9.36
C LEU A 187 -4.84 5.06 10.35
N GLY A 188 -5.50 4.52 11.39
CA GLY A 188 -5.98 5.34 12.51
C GLY A 188 -7.33 6.04 12.31
N SER A 189 -8.23 5.50 11.47
CA SER A 189 -9.59 6.03 11.33
C SER A 189 -10.46 5.69 12.54
N ASP A 190 -11.19 6.65 13.12
CA ASP A 190 -12.13 6.36 14.22
C ASP A 190 -13.36 5.55 13.76
N ASP A 191 -13.57 5.39 12.44
CA ASP A 191 -14.66 4.56 11.93
C ASP A 191 -14.33 3.08 12.09
N THR A 192 -15.09 2.43 12.98
CA THR A 192 -14.98 1.00 13.35
C THR A 192 -16.27 0.25 13.08
N HIS A 193 -17.27 0.88 12.43
CA HIS A 193 -18.61 0.32 12.35
C HIS A 193 -18.64 -1.01 11.59
N PHE A 194 -17.86 -1.10 10.53
CA PHE A 194 -17.75 -2.33 9.75
C PHE A 194 -17.14 -3.48 10.57
N GLU A 195 -16.04 -3.22 11.28
CA GLU A 195 -15.36 -4.21 12.12
C GLU A 195 -16.25 -4.68 13.26
N VAL A 196 -16.92 -3.75 13.94
CA VAL A 196 -17.88 -4.06 15.02
C VAL A 196 -19.05 -4.89 14.50
N GLY A 197 -19.60 -4.56 13.33
CA GLY A 197 -20.68 -5.32 12.70
C GLY A 197 -20.26 -6.76 12.39
N MET A 198 -19.09 -6.95 11.78
CA MET A 198 -18.56 -8.28 11.45
C MET A 198 -18.24 -9.12 12.70
N ALA A 199 -17.71 -8.49 13.75
CA ALA A 199 -17.47 -9.16 15.04
C ALA A 199 -18.79 -9.59 15.70
N SER A 200 -19.80 -8.70 15.68
CA SER A 200 -21.14 -8.98 16.24
C SER A 200 -21.86 -10.11 15.51
N ASN A 201 -21.61 -10.25 14.20
CA ASN A 201 -22.12 -11.34 13.38
C ASN A 201 -21.35 -12.66 13.56
N GLY A 202 -20.30 -12.70 14.39
CA GLY A 202 -19.60 -13.92 14.79
C GLY A 202 -18.20 -14.10 14.21
N CYS A 203 -17.68 -13.14 13.44
CA CYS A 203 -16.32 -13.22 12.90
C CYS A 203 -15.26 -12.88 13.93
N GLU A 204 -14.12 -13.57 13.86
CA GLU A 204 -12.89 -13.13 14.48
C GLU A 204 -12.30 -12.01 13.64
N VAL A 205 -12.27 -10.80 14.21
CA VAL A 205 -11.82 -9.59 13.52
C VAL A 205 -10.48 -9.14 14.08
N HIS A 206 -9.51 -8.98 13.19
CA HIS A 206 -8.20 -8.41 13.48
C HIS A 206 -8.05 -7.08 12.77
N ARG A 207 -8.00 -6.01 13.55
CA ARG A 207 -7.79 -4.65 13.08
C ARG A 207 -6.34 -4.23 13.33
N PHE A 208 -5.65 -3.86 12.28
CA PHE A 208 -4.25 -3.43 12.30
C PHE A 208 -4.21 -1.91 12.20
N ASP A 209 -3.84 -1.26 13.30
CA ASP A 209 -3.88 0.18 13.45
C ASP A 209 -2.71 0.67 14.32
N PRO A 210 -1.70 1.35 13.76
CA PRO A 210 -0.51 1.77 14.50
C PRO A 210 -0.79 2.85 15.57
N SER A 211 -1.96 3.49 15.54
CA SER A 211 -2.36 4.55 16.49
C SER A 211 -2.78 4.01 17.86
N VAL A 212 -3.10 2.72 17.94
CA VAL A 212 -3.52 2.06 19.19
C VAL A 212 -2.40 2.10 20.22
N LYS A 213 -2.75 2.29 21.50
CA LYS A 213 -1.75 2.50 22.57
C LYS A 213 -0.98 1.23 22.92
N SER A 214 -1.68 0.10 23.02
CA SER A 214 -1.13 -1.20 23.43
C SER A 214 -0.89 -2.12 22.24
N ALA A 215 0.06 -3.06 22.36
CA ALA A 215 0.44 -3.97 21.26
C ALA A 215 -0.75 -4.79 20.74
N HIS A 216 -1.53 -5.36 21.66
CA HIS A 216 -2.74 -6.14 21.39
C HIS A 216 -3.81 -5.74 22.39
N VAL A 217 -5.00 -5.39 21.92
CA VAL A 217 -6.17 -5.09 22.75
C VAL A 217 -7.35 -5.90 22.24
N LEU A 218 -7.98 -6.67 23.12
CA LEU A 218 -9.27 -7.26 22.86
C LEU A 218 -10.33 -6.24 23.28
N GLU A 219 -10.98 -5.60 22.30
CA GLU A 219 -11.99 -4.57 22.57
C GLU A 219 -13.36 -5.20 22.87
N SER A 220 -13.67 -6.30 22.20
CA SER A 220 -14.85 -7.14 22.45
C SER A 220 -14.52 -8.60 22.18
N GLU A 221 -15.42 -9.55 22.51
CA GLU A 221 -15.17 -11.01 22.47
C GLU A 221 -14.50 -11.51 21.18
N ARG A 222 -14.71 -10.83 20.04
CA ARG A 222 -14.18 -11.22 18.73
C ARG A 222 -13.48 -10.09 17.97
N LEU A 223 -13.15 -8.98 18.62
CA LEU A 223 -12.52 -7.83 17.96
C LEU A 223 -11.17 -7.51 18.61
N TRP A 224 -10.12 -7.80 17.85
CA TRP A 224 -8.73 -7.55 18.21
C TRP A 224 -8.21 -6.28 17.53
N PHE A 225 -7.57 -5.42 18.30
CA PHE A 225 -6.77 -4.31 17.82
C PHE A 225 -5.29 -4.64 17.98
N HIS A 226 -4.54 -4.50 16.90
CA HIS A 226 -3.10 -4.72 16.83
C HIS A 226 -2.41 -3.40 16.53
N ARG A 227 -1.46 -2.99 17.37
CA ARG A 227 -0.61 -1.81 17.11
C ARG A 227 0.46 -2.14 16.09
N LEU A 228 0.03 -2.37 14.87
CA LEU A 228 0.85 -2.80 13.77
C LEU A 228 0.30 -2.19 12.48
N SER A 229 1.20 -1.68 11.64
CA SER A 229 0.92 -1.19 10.31
C SER A 229 1.32 -2.24 9.28
N ILE A 230 0.57 -2.32 8.19
CA ILE A 230 0.93 -3.16 7.05
C ILE A 230 1.94 -2.41 6.17
N ASP A 231 2.89 -3.16 5.63
CA ASP A 231 3.89 -2.70 4.68
C ASP A 231 4.01 -3.72 3.52
N TRP A 232 4.60 -3.32 2.41
CA TRP A 232 4.91 -4.20 1.27
C TRP A 232 6.36 -4.70 1.29
N ARG A 233 7.16 -4.27 2.27
CA ARG A 233 8.54 -4.72 2.49
C ARG A 233 8.73 -5.08 3.95
N ASP A 234 9.64 -6.03 4.19
CA ASP A 234 10.18 -6.18 5.53
C ASP A 234 11.17 -5.03 5.81
N PRO A 235 11.21 -4.52 7.06
CA PRO A 235 12.18 -3.52 7.43
C PRO A 235 13.60 -4.05 7.20
N HIS A 236 14.48 -3.19 6.68
CA HIS A 236 15.88 -3.55 6.42
C HIS A 236 16.53 -4.10 7.71
N PRO A 237 17.34 -5.18 7.68
CA PRO A 237 17.86 -5.80 8.89
C PRO A 237 18.60 -4.83 9.83
N ALA A 238 19.24 -3.79 9.30
CA ALA A 238 19.87 -2.74 10.10
C ALA A 238 18.85 -1.90 10.90
N VAL A 239 17.67 -1.64 10.33
CA VAL A 239 16.55 -0.95 11.01
C VAL A 239 15.85 -1.90 11.97
N ALA A 240 15.63 -3.15 11.56
CA ALA A 240 15.06 -4.19 12.41
C ALA A 240 15.94 -4.47 13.65
N ALA A 241 17.26 -4.42 13.53
CA ALA A 241 18.18 -4.58 14.67
C ALA A 241 18.11 -3.40 15.65
N GLN A 242 17.83 -2.19 15.17
CA GLN A 242 17.68 -0.99 16.02
C GLN A 242 16.27 -0.87 16.63
N LYS A 243 15.25 -1.37 15.94
CA LYS A 243 13.86 -1.44 16.39
C LYS A 243 13.36 -2.87 16.20
N PRO A 244 13.73 -3.81 17.10
CA PRO A 244 13.32 -5.21 17.01
C PRO A 244 11.79 -5.39 17.02
N TYR A 245 11.08 -4.43 17.60
CA TYR A 245 9.62 -4.30 17.56
C TYR A 245 9.20 -3.23 16.56
N GLY A 246 9.67 -3.33 15.32
CA GLY A 246 9.19 -2.49 14.23
C GLY A 246 7.68 -2.70 14.07
N ASN A 247 6.90 -1.63 14.15
CA ASN A 247 5.45 -1.69 14.02
C ASN A 247 4.99 -1.82 12.55
N THR A 248 5.84 -2.31 11.64
CA THR A 248 5.50 -2.53 10.23
C THR A 248 5.88 -3.94 9.81
N ARG A 249 4.95 -4.63 9.14
CA ARG A 249 5.10 -6.01 8.67
C ARG A 249 4.33 -6.22 7.37
N LYS A 250 4.80 -7.14 6.53
CA LYS A 250 4.00 -7.67 5.42
C LYS A 250 2.85 -8.53 5.92
N LEU A 251 1.75 -8.56 5.17
CA LEU A 251 0.58 -9.37 5.53
C LEU A 251 0.92 -10.86 5.66
N GLY A 252 1.70 -11.42 4.73
CA GLY A 252 2.11 -12.82 4.79
C GLY A 252 2.90 -13.17 6.07
N ALA A 253 3.74 -12.25 6.55
CA ALA A 253 4.47 -12.43 7.80
C ALA A 253 3.53 -12.43 9.02
N ILE A 254 2.52 -11.56 9.02
CA ILE A 254 1.51 -11.48 10.10
C ILE A 254 0.66 -12.74 10.15
N LEU A 255 0.19 -13.21 8.98
CA LEU A 255 -0.57 -14.44 8.87
C LEU A 255 0.22 -15.62 9.45
N ASN A 256 1.51 -15.73 9.11
CA ASN A 256 2.39 -16.76 9.66
C ASN A 256 2.63 -16.60 11.18
N GLU A 257 2.84 -15.38 11.66
CA GLU A 257 3.06 -15.09 13.09
C GLU A 257 1.84 -15.45 13.94
N PHE A 258 0.63 -15.20 13.42
CA PHE A 258 -0.62 -15.52 14.12
C PHE A 258 -1.08 -16.96 13.86
N GLY A 259 -0.41 -17.71 13.00
CA GLY A 259 -0.82 -19.07 12.62
C GLY A 259 -2.13 -19.11 11.81
N HIS A 260 -2.45 -18.01 11.12
CA HIS A 260 -3.63 -17.90 10.28
C HIS A 260 -3.29 -18.23 8.83
N HIS A 261 -3.93 -19.27 8.29
CA HIS A 261 -3.72 -19.72 6.91
C HIS A 261 -4.92 -19.41 6.00
N LYS A 262 -5.96 -18.79 6.55
CA LYS A 262 -7.21 -18.45 5.85
C LYS A 262 -7.81 -17.20 6.46
N ILE A 263 -8.12 -16.22 5.61
CA ILE A 263 -8.93 -15.04 5.93
C ILE A 263 -10.09 -14.94 4.93
N ASP A 264 -11.30 -14.76 5.42
CA ASP A 264 -12.47 -14.72 4.55
C ASP A 264 -12.67 -13.36 3.92
N VAL A 265 -12.28 -12.30 4.64
CA VAL A 265 -12.36 -10.92 4.16
C VAL A 265 -11.09 -10.16 4.53
N LEU A 266 -10.50 -9.47 3.56
CA LEU A 266 -9.44 -8.49 3.75
C LEU A 266 -9.95 -7.11 3.34
N LYS A 267 -10.13 -6.24 4.32
CA LYS A 267 -10.42 -4.81 4.13
C LYS A 267 -9.12 -4.02 4.17
N ALA A 268 -8.88 -3.13 3.21
CA ALA A 268 -7.70 -2.27 3.20
C ALA A 268 -8.04 -0.82 2.86
N ASP A 269 -7.57 0.08 3.72
CA ASP A 269 -7.57 1.53 3.54
C ASP A 269 -6.19 2.06 3.97
N LEU A 270 -5.28 2.27 3.02
CA LEU A 270 -3.85 2.44 3.29
C LEU A 270 -3.26 3.70 2.66
N GLU A 271 -4.10 4.70 2.38
CA GLU A 271 -3.69 6.03 1.92
C GLU A 271 -2.69 5.96 0.75
N SER A 272 -3.02 5.22 -0.31
CA SER A 272 -2.20 5.01 -1.54
C SER A 272 -1.09 3.97 -1.45
N ALA A 273 -0.93 3.27 -0.32
CA ALA A 273 -0.06 2.10 -0.22
C ALA A 273 -0.71 0.81 -0.76
N GLU A 274 -2.01 0.84 -1.10
CA GLU A 274 -2.76 -0.34 -1.55
C GLU A 274 -2.16 -0.97 -2.80
N TRP A 275 -1.60 -0.16 -3.71
CA TRP A 275 -0.96 -0.65 -4.94
C TRP A 275 0.24 -1.53 -4.66
N LYS A 276 1.09 -1.13 -3.72
CA LYS A 276 2.29 -1.89 -3.35
C LYS A 276 1.99 -3.05 -2.43
N VAL A 277 1.03 -2.90 -1.52
CA VAL A 277 0.53 -4.03 -0.74
C VAL A 277 -0.06 -5.09 -1.67
N LEU A 278 -0.89 -4.71 -2.65
CA LEU A 278 -1.44 -5.64 -3.63
C LEU A 278 -0.35 -6.32 -4.46
N GLU A 279 0.65 -5.58 -4.94
CA GLU A 279 1.83 -6.16 -5.60
C GLU A 279 2.51 -7.22 -4.72
N ASN A 280 2.72 -6.92 -3.44
CA ASN A 280 3.32 -7.87 -2.51
C ASN A 280 2.43 -9.12 -2.28
N LEU A 281 1.11 -8.96 -2.14
CA LEU A 281 0.18 -10.08 -1.98
C LEU A 281 0.23 -11.03 -3.18
N ILE A 282 0.37 -10.49 -4.39
CA ILE A 282 0.50 -11.26 -5.63
C ILE A 282 1.85 -11.99 -5.68
N LEU A 283 2.95 -11.30 -5.38
CA LEU A 283 4.30 -11.88 -5.52
C LEU A 283 4.64 -12.91 -4.44
N GLU A 284 4.00 -12.83 -3.26
CA GLU A 284 4.18 -13.78 -2.16
C GLU A 284 3.09 -14.87 -2.10
N ASP A 285 2.26 -14.97 -3.15
CA ASP A 285 1.17 -15.96 -3.25
C ASP A 285 0.21 -15.94 -2.04
N VAL A 286 0.02 -14.77 -1.42
CA VAL A 286 -0.83 -14.60 -0.22
C VAL A 286 -2.32 -14.60 -0.61
N LEU A 287 -2.64 -14.21 -1.84
CA LEU A 287 -4.01 -14.12 -2.35
C LEU A 287 -4.79 -15.46 -2.27
N GLU A 288 -4.10 -16.60 -2.36
CA GLU A 288 -4.73 -17.92 -2.21
C GLU A 288 -5.32 -18.16 -0.82
N GLN A 289 -4.93 -17.37 0.18
CA GLN A 289 -5.41 -17.44 1.56
C GLN A 289 -6.55 -16.46 1.83
N ILE A 290 -7.08 -15.79 0.79
CA ILE A 290 -8.06 -14.71 0.92
C ILE A 290 -9.35 -15.04 0.13
N GLY A 291 -10.50 -14.93 0.81
CA GLY A 291 -11.81 -15.12 0.18
C GLY A 291 -12.33 -13.89 -0.56
N GLN A 292 -12.28 -12.73 0.10
CA GLN A 292 -12.76 -11.47 -0.46
C GLN A 292 -11.77 -10.32 -0.17
N LEU A 293 -11.59 -9.44 -1.14
CA LEU A 293 -10.78 -8.23 -1.03
C LEU A 293 -11.69 -7.01 -1.13
N ILE A 294 -11.58 -6.08 -0.19
CA ILE A 294 -12.30 -4.80 -0.23
C ILE A 294 -11.31 -3.67 -0.01
N PHE A 295 -10.91 -2.99 -1.08
CA PHE A 295 -9.87 -1.97 -1.04
C PHE A 295 -10.45 -0.59 -1.33
N GLU A 296 -10.05 0.41 -0.54
CA GLU A 296 -10.11 1.80 -0.97
C GLU A 296 -8.89 2.12 -1.82
N ILE A 297 -9.06 2.27 -3.13
CA ILE A 297 -7.95 2.65 -4.00
C ILE A 297 -7.88 4.17 -4.16
N HIS A 298 -6.67 4.69 -4.01
CA HIS A 298 -6.36 6.10 -4.17
C HIS A 298 -5.76 6.38 -5.56
N LEU A 299 -6.37 7.30 -6.31
CA LEU A 299 -6.02 7.63 -7.69
C LEU A 299 -5.45 9.04 -7.87
N HIS A 300 -5.47 9.89 -6.84
CA HIS A 300 -4.99 11.27 -6.95
C HIS A 300 -3.47 11.39 -7.15
N TRP A 301 -2.68 10.33 -6.93
CA TRP A 301 -1.26 10.28 -7.25
C TRP A 301 -0.81 8.82 -7.46
N PRO A 302 0.41 8.56 -7.97
CA PRO A 302 0.85 7.21 -8.33
C PRO A 302 0.80 6.12 -7.25
N GLY A 303 0.88 6.48 -5.97
CA GLY A 303 1.12 5.55 -4.87
C GLY A 303 2.61 5.38 -4.56
N PHE A 304 2.90 4.84 -3.37
CA PHE A 304 4.27 4.76 -2.87
C PHE A 304 5.14 3.87 -3.76
N GLU A 305 6.35 4.35 -4.08
CA GLU A 305 7.31 3.62 -4.92
C GLU A 305 6.76 3.15 -6.28
N VAL A 306 5.68 3.78 -6.76
CA VAL A 306 5.20 3.63 -8.13
C VAL A 306 5.78 4.78 -8.94
N SER A 307 6.59 4.46 -9.95
CA SER A 307 7.35 5.44 -10.72
C SER A 307 7.17 5.25 -12.21
N GLY A 308 7.48 6.29 -12.99
CA GLY A 308 7.33 6.30 -14.45
C GLY A 308 6.49 7.48 -14.92
N SER A 309 6.14 7.46 -16.21
CA SER A 309 5.13 8.38 -16.76
C SER A 309 3.74 8.06 -16.20
N ASP A 310 2.81 9.02 -16.24
CA ASP A 310 1.43 8.78 -15.84
C ASP A 310 0.81 7.56 -16.55
N SER A 311 1.06 7.41 -17.85
CA SER A 311 0.61 6.23 -18.61
C SER A 311 1.21 4.91 -18.10
N SER A 312 2.49 4.91 -17.69
CA SER A 312 3.15 3.74 -17.11
C SER A 312 2.56 3.38 -15.74
N VAL A 313 2.24 4.39 -14.92
CA VAL A 313 1.61 4.24 -13.61
C VAL A 313 0.24 3.59 -13.75
N VAL A 314 -0.62 4.11 -14.62
CA VAL A 314 -1.96 3.55 -14.84
C VAL A 314 -1.89 2.14 -15.43
N ARG A 315 -0.95 1.90 -16.35
CA ARG A 315 -0.68 0.57 -16.89
C ARG A 315 -0.28 -0.42 -15.79
N PHE A 316 0.53 0.01 -14.82
CA PHE A 316 0.90 -0.81 -13.66
C PHE A 316 -0.31 -1.13 -12.79
N TRP A 317 -1.12 -0.13 -12.43
CA TRP A 317 -2.37 -0.35 -11.67
C TRP A 317 -3.29 -1.36 -12.36
N TYR A 318 -3.53 -1.16 -13.67
CA TYR A 318 -4.33 -2.08 -14.47
C TYR A 318 -3.74 -3.50 -14.48
N SER A 319 -2.41 -3.62 -14.54
CA SER A 319 -1.73 -4.93 -14.54
C SER A 319 -1.95 -5.69 -13.24
N LEU A 320 -1.91 -5.00 -12.08
CA LEU A 320 -2.21 -5.62 -10.78
C LEU A 320 -3.65 -6.14 -10.73
N LEU A 321 -4.62 -5.37 -11.24
CA LEU A 321 -6.02 -5.83 -11.28
C LEU A 321 -6.21 -7.02 -12.23
N LYS A 322 -5.43 -7.11 -13.31
CA LYS A 322 -5.43 -8.31 -14.17
C LYS A 322 -4.81 -9.53 -13.49
N GLU A 323 -3.80 -9.36 -12.63
CA GLU A 323 -3.27 -10.46 -11.82
C GLU A 323 -4.32 -11.01 -10.84
N LEU A 324 -5.15 -10.15 -10.25
CA LEU A 324 -6.30 -10.60 -9.44
C LEU A 324 -7.23 -11.53 -10.24
N GLU A 325 -7.56 -11.16 -11.48
CA GLU A 325 -8.39 -12.02 -12.34
C GLU A 325 -7.74 -13.35 -12.70
N LEU A 326 -6.41 -13.36 -12.88
CA LEU A 326 -5.67 -14.60 -13.12
C LEU A 326 -5.68 -15.53 -11.90
N GLN A 327 -5.87 -14.96 -10.71
CA GLN A 327 -6.05 -15.65 -9.42
C GLN A 327 -7.53 -15.84 -9.06
N ASP A 328 -8.42 -15.86 -10.07
CA ASP A 328 -9.85 -16.15 -9.93
C ASP A 328 -10.67 -15.14 -9.08
N PHE A 329 -10.10 -13.96 -8.78
CA PHE A 329 -10.85 -12.86 -8.20
C PHE A 329 -11.66 -12.12 -9.26
N ARG A 330 -12.94 -11.88 -8.96
CA ARG A 330 -13.87 -11.13 -9.81
C ARG A 330 -14.41 -9.92 -9.08
N LEU A 331 -14.40 -8.77 -9.74
CA LEU A 331 -14.94 -7.52 -9.21
C LEU A 331 -16.47 -7.65 -9.10
N PHE A 332 -17.02 -7.59 -7.89
CA PHE A 332 -18.46 -7.62 -7.64
C PHE A 332 -19.02 -6.26 -7.19
N HIS A 333 -18.15 -5.35 -6.75
CA HIS A 333 -18.57 -4.02 -6.30
C HIS A 333 -17.59 -2.93 -6.71
N SER A 334 -18.14 -1.77 -7.06
CA SER A 334 -17.40 -0.55 -7.30
C SER A 334 -18.21 0.66 -6.85
N TYR A 335 -17.63 1.46 -5.96
CA TYR A 335 -18.21 2.70 -5.47
C TYR A 335 -17.25 3.86 -5.74
N LYS A 336 -17.71 4.83 -6.54
CA LYS A 336 -17.02 6.10 -6.80
C LYS A 336 -17.36 7.08 -5.68
N ASP A 337 -16.38 7.46 -4.87
CA ASP A 337 -16.62 8.42 -3.79
C ASP A 337 -16.69 9.86 -4.33
N LEU A 338 -17.89 10.43 -4.39
CA LEU A 338 -18.10 11.80 -4.86
C LEU A 338 -17.79 12.86 -3.80
N SER A 339 -17.61 12.46 -2.53
CA SER A 339 -17.23 13.39 -1.46
C SER A 339 -15.74 13.78 -1.50
N LYS A 340 -14.94 12.99 -2.23
CA LYS A 340 -13.50 13.19 -2.39
C LYS A 340 -13.19 14.04 -3.65
N PRO A 341 -12.02 14.69 -3.73
CA PRO A 341 -11.62 15.46 -4.90
C PRO A 341 -11.72 14.62 -6.19
N GLN A 342 -12.18 15.22 -7.29
CA GLN A 342 -12.26 14.52 -8.58
C GLN A 342 -10.91 14.60 -9.31
N LEU A 343 -9.88 13.99 -8.71
CA LEU A 343 -8.50 14.05 -9.18
C LEU A 343 -7.98 12.68 -9.61
N PHE A 344 -7.40 12.62 -10.81
CA PHE A 344 -6.68 11.47 -11.33
C PHE A 344 -5.23 11.86 -11.62
N LEU A 345 -4.27 11.30 -10.88
CA LEU A 345 -2.84 11.65 -10.96
C LEU A 345 -2.60 13.17 -10.91
N LYS A 346 -3.23 13.82 -9.92
CA LYS A 346 -3.21 15.27 -9.63
C LYS A 346 -3.82 16.15 -10.73
N LYS A 347 -4.56 15.57 -11.67
CA LYS A 347 -5.23 16.27 -12.77
C LYS A 347 -6.73 16.11 -12.64
N ASP A 348 -7.46 17.18 -12.92
CA ASP A 348 -8.92 17.16 -13.03
C ASP A 348 -9.31 16.70 -14.45
N ILE A 349 -9.32 15.38 -14.65
CA ILE A 349 -9.57 14.73 -15.94
C ILE A 349 -10.42 13.47 -15.75
N PHE A 350 -11.08 13.05 -16.83
CA PHE A 350 -11.92 11.84 -16.92
C PHE A 350 -13.12 11.76 -15.96
N ASN A 351 -13.45 12.85 -15.24
CA ASN A 351 -14.46 12.83 -14.17
C ASN A 351 -14.24 11.64 -13.23
N ALA A 352 -12.98 11.41 -12.84
CA ALA A 352 -12.63 10.32 -11.94
C ALA A 352 -12.51 10.86 -10.50
N SER A 353 -13.03 10.11 -9.54
CA SER A 353 -12.75 10.41 -8.13
C SER A 353 -11.29 10.12 -7.81
N SER A 354 -10.74 10.82 -6.82
CA SER A 354 -9.46 10.46 -6.22
C SER A 354 -9.51 9.14 -5.45
N CYS A 355 -10.70 8.60 -5.21
CA CYS A 355 -10.93 7.47 -4.33
C CYS A 355 -12.09 6.59 -4.84
N TYR A 356 -11.87 5.27 -4.86
CA TYR A 356 -12.90 4.28 -5.16
C TYR A 356 -12.85 3.15 -4.13
N THR A 357 -14.00 2.65 -3.69
CA THR A 357 -14.08 1.40 -2.92
C THR A 357 -14.41 0.26 -3.87
N LEU A 358 -13.52 -0.72 -3.97
CA LEU A 358 -13.65 -1.86 -4.87
C LEU A 358 -13.72 -3.16 -4.08
N GLY A 359 -14.63 -4.05 -4.47
CA GLY A 359 -14.83 -5.35 -3.85
C GLY A 359 -14.61 -6.48 -4.86
N TRP A 360 -13.73 -7.42 -4.53
CA TRP A 360 -13.50 -8.64 -5.30
C TRP A 360 -13.81 -9.89 -4.46
N VAL A 361 -14.35 -10.91 -5.13
CA VAL A 361 -14.57 -12.23 -4.56
C VAL A 361 -13.75 -13.27 -5.29
N ASN A 362 -13.10 -14.15 -4.54
CA ASN A 362 -12.41 -15.31 -5.09
C ASN A 362 -13.44 -16.38 -5.48
N THR A 363 -13.61 -16.61 -6.77
CA THR A 363 -14.61 -17.55 -7.31
C THR A 363 -14.26 -19.02 -7.06
N ARG A 364 -13.05 -19.31 -6.56
CA ARG A 364 -12.62 -20.65 -6.14
C ARG A 364 -12.62 -20.84 -4.62
N TRP A 365 -12.99 -19.82 -3.85
CA TRP A 365 -13.06 -19.91 -2.40
C TRP A 365 -14.08 -20.95 -1.96
N LYS A 366 -13.70 -21.80 -1.00
CA LYS A 366 -14.55 -22.84 -0.41
C LYS A 366 -14.51 -22.78 1.09
#